data_AF-A0A5C9EC93-F1
#
_entry.id   AF-A0A5C9EC93-F1
#
_cell.length_a   1.000
_cell.length_b   1.000
_cell.length_c   1.000
_cell.angle_alpha   90.00
_cell.angle_beta   90.00
_cell.angle_gamma   90.00
#
_symmetry.space_group_name_H-M   'P 1'
#
loop_
_entity.id
_entity.type
_entity.pdbx_description
1 polymer ?
#
loop_
_entity_poly.entity_id
_entity_poly.type
_entity_poly.pdbx_seq_one_letter_code
_entity_poly.pdbx_strand_id
1 'polypeptide(L)'
;MEQSPIKIILFGLDNAGKTSIALCLQRKNNLSYFTDLSPTRGHDVVSFLDKKTNTQISIWDFGGQKEHRADHIKRLNEEFSIGASKLIYVIDIQDTQRYDLSLEYFGEILELIEKVDNNIKISVFLHKFDPNLTFDEGKISNLMDRIKKMIAPKFQYNIFKTSVYTIFSKKLAY
;
A
#
# COMPACT_ATOMS: atom_id res chain seq x y z
N MET A 1 -22.94 -2.26 18.47
CA MET A 1 -23.20 -2.27 17.01
C MET A 1 -21.89 -2.56 16.32
N GLU A 2 -21.86 -3.55 15.44
CA GLU A 2 -20.69 -3.88 14.63
C GLU A 2 -20.46 -2.77 13.60
N GLN A 3 -19.23 -2.24 13.53
CA GLN A 3 -18.90 -1.20 12.54
C GLN A 3 -18.76 -1.83 11.15
N SER A 4 -19.02 -1.05 10.10
CA SER A 4 -18.84 -1.51 8.71
C SER A 4 -17.44 -2.10 8.50
N PRO A 5 -17.33 -3.25 7.81
CA PRO A 5 -16.05 -3.91 7.60
C PRO A 5 -15.11 -3.01 6.79
N ILE A 6 -13.83 -2.99 7.16
CA ILE A 6 -12.79 -2.23 6.48
C ILE A 6 -11.98 -3.20 5.60
N LYS A 7 -11.97 -2.94 4.30
CA LYS A 7 -11.10 -3.62 3.34
C LYS A 7 -9.95 -2.69 2.94
N ILE A 8 -8.72 -3.11 3.24
CA ILE A 8 -7.49 -2.41 2.91
C ILE A 8 -6.77 -3.21 1.84
N ILE A 9 -6.43 -2.56 0.73
CA ILE A 9 -5.71 -3.17 -0.38
C ILE A 9 -4.32 -2.54 -0.50
N LEU A 10 -3.29 -3.38 -0.63
CA LEU A 10 -1.91 -2.95 -0.81
C LEU A 10 -1.44 -3.28 -2.23
N PHE A 11 -0.99 -2.24 -2.94
CA PHE A 11 -0.37 -2.34 -4.26
C PHE A 11 1.00 -1.66 -4.29
N GLY A 12 1.78 -1.97 -5.32
CA GLY A 12 3.15 -1.50 -5.52
C GLY A 12 4.03 -2.61 -6.08
N LEU A 13 5.22 -2.24 -6.54
CA LEU A 13 6.18 -3.19 -7.13
C LEU A 13 6.66 -4.24 -6.12
N ASP A 14 7.27 -5.30 -6.63
CA ASP A 14 7.97 -6.29 -5.82
C ASP A 14 9.06 -5.61 -4.96
N ASN A 15 9.31 -6.18 -3.79
CA ASN A 15 10.27 -5.65 -2.80
C ASN A 15 9.95 -4.25 -2.24
N ALA A 16 8.80 -3.64 -2.56
CA ALA A 16 8.44 -2.31 -2.05
C ALA A 16 8.11 -2.26 -0.54
N GLY A 17 8.00 -3.41 0.15
CA GLY A 17 7.71 -3.49 1.59
C GLY A 17 6.23 -3.70 1.96
N LYS A 18 5.40 -4.12 1.00
CA LYS A 18 3.94 -4.30 1.17
C LYS A 18 3.59 -5.33 2.25
N THR A 19 4.21 -6.51 2.19
CA THR A 19 4.00 -7.58 3.18
C THR A 19 4.42 -7.15 4.59
N SER A 20 5.51 -6.40 4.72
CA SER A 20 5.93 -5.81 5.99
C SER A 20 4.88 -4.83 6.53
N ILE A 21 4.34 -3.95 5.68
CA ILE A 21 3.24 -3.04 6.05
C ILE A 21 2.00 -3.84 6.48
N ALA A 22 1.63 -4.89 5.73
CA ALA A 22 0.49 -5.76 6.06
C ALA A 22 0.63 -6.41 7.44
N LEU A 23 1.81 -6.93 7.78
CA LEU A 23 2.10 -7.50 9.09
C LEU A 23 1.99 -6.46 10.21
N CYS A 24 2.50 -5.25 9.98
CA CYS A 24 2.38 -4.18 10.95
C CYS A 24 0.92 -3.74 11.18
N LEU A 25 0.10 -3.68 10.12
CA LEU A 25 -1.33 -3.40 10.24
C LEU A 25 -2.07 -4.49 11.04
N GLN A 26 -1.60 -5.75 10.98
CA GLN A 26 -2.06 -6.85 11.83
C GLN A 26 -1.56 -6.75 13.29
N ARG A 27 -0.79 -5.71 13.65
CA ARG A 27 -0.10 -5.55 14.94
C ARG A 27 0.87 -6.70 15.26
N LYS A 28 1.35 -7.42 14.24
CA LYS A 28 2.40 -8.44 14.38
C LYS A 28 3.75 -7.71 14.48
N ASN A 29 4.22 -7.55 15.71
CA ASN A 29 5.42 -6.77 16.03
C ASN A 29 6.64 -7.64 16.38
N ASN A 30 6.57 -8.95 16.16
CA ASN A 30 7.72 -9.82 16.37
C ASN A 30 8.64 -9.73 15.15
N LEU A 31 9.92 -9.38 15.39
CA LEU A 31 10.92 -9.21 14.33
C LEU A 31 11.09 -10.48 13.48
N SER A 32 10.83 -11.66 14.03
CA SER A 32 10.93 -12.93 13.30
C SER A 32 10.00 -13.01 12.09
N TYR A 33 8.89 -12.28 12.07
CA TYR A 33 7.99 -12.25 10.91
C TYR A 33 8.56 -11.45 9.73
N PHE A 34 9.59 -10.65 9.95
CA PHE A 34 10.16 -9.75 8.94
C PHE A 34 11.46 -10.30 8.32
N THR A 35 12.11 -11.28 8.96
CA THR A 35 13.38 -11.85 8.49
C THR A 35 13.22 -12.91 7.40
N ASP A 36 12.06 -13.58 7.34
CA ASP A 36 11.82 -14.73 6.45
C ASP A 36 10.73 -14.44 5.38
N LEU A 37 10.57 -13.18 4.98
CA LEU A 37 9.59 -12.80 3.97
C LEU A 37 10.04 -13.25 2.57
N SER A 38 9.32 -14.23 2.02
CA SER A 38 9.45 -14.63 0.61
C SER A 38 8.54 -13.76 -0.28
N PRO A 39 8.86 -13.60 -1.58
CA PRO A 39 8.02 -12.84 -2.49
C PRO A 39 6.59 -13.41 -2.57
N THR A 40 5.57 -12.59 -2.28
CA THR A 40 4.16 -12.97 -2.44
C THR A 40 3.86 -13.28 -3.91
N ARG A 41 3.33 -14.49 -4.16
CA ARG A 41 2.83 -14.93 -5.46
C ARG A 41 1.33 -14.72 -5.51
N GLY A 42 0.82 -14.05 -6.54
CA GLY A 42 -0.61 -13.74 -6.59
C GLY A 42 -0.98 -12.69 -5.54
N HIS A 43 -1.78 -13.05 -4.54
CA HIS A 43 -2.17 -12.15 -3.45
C HIS A 43 -2.39 -12.94 -2.15
N ASP A 44 -2.08 -12.32 -1.02
CA ASP A 44 -2.35 -12.84 0.32
C ASP A 44 -3.49 -12.05 0.96
N VAL A 45 -4.43 -12.75 1.59
CA VAL A 45 -5.56 -12.13 2.31
C VAL A 45 -5.52 -12.53 3.77
N VAL A 46 -5.54 -11.54 4.65
CA VAL A 46 -5.69 -11.75 6.08
C VAL A 46 -6.87 -10.95 6.59
N SER A 47 -7.79 -11.62 7.28
CA SER A 47 -8.96 -11.00 7.90
C SER A 47 -8.94 -11.21 9.41
N PHE A 48 -9.21 -10.17 10.18
CA PHE A 48 -9.23 -10.20 11.64
C PHE A 48 -10.18 -9.15 12.23
N LEU A 49 -10.69 -9.41 13.43
CA LEU A 49 -11.50 -8.47 14.18
C LEU A 49 -10.58 -7.58 15.04
N ASP A 50 -10.59 -6.26 14.83
CA ASP A 50 -9.99 -5.34 15.80
C ASP A 50 -10.91 -5.25 17.02
N LYS A 51 -10.54 -5.97 18.08
CA LYS A 51 -11.30 -6.02 19.34
C LYS A 51 -11.47 -4.65 20.01
N LYS A 52 -10.60 -3.68 19.72
CA LYS A 52 -10.72 -2.33 20.32
C LYS A 52 -11.84 -1.52 19.68
N THR A 53 -12.01 -1.64 18.36
CA THR A 53 -13.00 -0.86 17.60
C THR A 53 -14.26 -1.68 17.28
N ASN A 54 -14.22 -2.99 17.53
CA ASN A 54 -15.22 -3.97 17.12
C ASN A 54 -15.50 -3.88 15.61
N THR A 55 -14.42 -3.87 14.83
CA THR A 55 -14.47 -3.71 13.37
C THR A 55 -13.74 -4.87 12.70
N GLN A 56 -14.41 -5.50 11.73
CA GLN A 56 -13.79 -6.50 10.88
C GLN A 56 -12.84 -5.81 9.88
N ILE A 57 -11.58 -6.22 9.86
CA ILE A 57 -10.55 -5.69 8.96
C ILE A 57 -10.09 -6.82 8.05
N SER A 58 -10.03 -6.55 6.75
CA SER A 58 -9.44 -7.44 5.74
C SER A 58 -8.31 -6.70 5.03
N ILE A 59 -7.14 -7.32 4.98
CA ILE A 59 -5.93 -6.80 4.34
C ILE A 59 -5.58 -7.70 3.17
N TRP A 60 -5.48 -7.10 2.00
CA TRP A 60 -5.15 -7.76 0.75
C TRP A 60 -3.77 -7.28 0.28
N ASP A 61 -2.76 -8.15 0.36
CA ASP A 61 -1.40 -7.89 -0.10
C ASP A 61 -1.18 -8.50 -1.48
N PHE A 62 -1.07 -7.67 -2.51
CA PHE A 62 -0.89 -8.13 -3.87
C PHE A 62 0.60 -8.28 -4.21
N GLY A 63 0.97 -9.38 -4.85
CA GLY A 63 2.30 -9.60 -5.41
C GLY A 63 2.67 -8.47 -6.38
N GLY A 64 3.88 -7.95 -6.25
CA GLY A 64 4.33 -6.83 -7.11
C GLY A 64 5.11 -7.26 -8.34
N GLN A 65 5.29 -8.56 -8.54
CA GLN A 65 6.12 -9.14 -9.60
C GLN A 65 5.48 -8.90 -10.97
N LYS A 66 6.29 -8.61 -11.98
CA LYS A 66 5.81 -8.27 -13.34
C LYS A 66 4.80 -9.28 -13.89
N GLU A 67 5.05 -10.57 -13.67
CA GLU A 67 4.21 -11.68 -14.14
C GLU A 67 2.80 -11.69 -13.52
N HIS A 68 2.63 -11.13 -12.32
CA HIS A 68 1.35 -11.13 -11.61
C HIS A 68 0.57 -9.82 -11.77
N ARG A 69 1.23 -8.72 -12.15
CA ARG A 69 0.58 -7.39 -12.25
C ARG A 69 -0.58 -7.38 -13.26
N ALA A 70 -0.39 -7.97 -14.44
CA ALA A 70 -1.44 -8.04 -15.47
C ALA A 70 -2.68 -8.81 -14.97
N ASP A 71 -2.46 -9.91 -14.25
CA ASP A 71 -3.55 -10.69 -13.65
C ASP A 71 -4.26 -9.89 -12.53
N HIS A 72 -3.53 -9.08 -11.76
CA HIS A 72 -4.13 -8.21 -10.74
C HIS A 72 -5.03 -7.15 -11.35
N ILE A 73 -4.57 -6.48 -12.41
CA ILE A 73 -5.37 -5.49 -13.16
C ILE A 73 -6.66 -6.12 -13.67
N LYS A 74 -6.57 -7.32 -14.25
CA LYS A 74 -7.76 -8.04 -14.74
C LYS A 74 -8.73 -8.38 -13.61
N ARG A 75 -8.27 -8.98 -12.52
CA ARG A 75 -9.12 -9.41 -11.40
C ARG A 75 -9.63 -8.25 -10.54
N LEU A 76 -8.94 -7.12 -10.51
CA LEU A 76 -9.42 -5.89 -9.86
C LEU A 76 -10.68 -5.33 -10.51
N ASN A 77 -10.83 -5.45 -11.84
CA ASN A 77 -12.06 -5.08 -12.54
C ASN A 77 -13.25 -5.96 -12.18
N GLU A 78 -13.00 -7.20 -11.76
CA GLU A 78 -14.05 -8.22 -11.61
C GLU A 78 -14.42 -8.47 -10.13
N GLU A 79 -13.45 -8.49 -9.21
CA GLU A 79 -13.66 -9.07 -7.87
C GLU A 79 -13.02 -8.28 -6.72
N PHE A 80 -11.85 -7.65 -6.93
CA PHE A 80 -11.04 -7.17 -5.81
C PHE A 80 -11.29 -5.74 -5.37
N SER A 81 -11.77 -4.86 -6.24
CA SER A 81 -12.02 -3.45 -5.89
C SER A 81 -13.39 -3.22 -5.23
N ILE A 82 -14.35 -4.14 -5.39
CA ILE A 82 -15.67 -4.03 -4.77
C ILE A 82 -15.53 -4.03 -3.24
N GLY A 83 -16.09 -2.99 -2.61
CA GLY A 83 -16.10 -2.81 -1.16
C GLY A 83 -14.76 -2.39 -0.55
N ALA A 84 -13.79 -1.96 -1.35
CA ALA A 84 -12.50 -1.49 -0.87
C ALA A 84 -12.63 -0.13 -0.17
N SER A 85 -12.38 -0.09 1.14
CA SER A 85 -12.44 1.17 1.91
C SER A 85 -11.19 2.01 1.74
N LYS A 86 -10.03 1.36 1.52
CA LYS A 86 -8.73 2.02 1.44
C LYS A 86 -7.77 1.33 0.47
N LEU A 87 -7.13 2.13 -0.38
CA LEU A 87 -5.94 1.75 -1.15
C LEU A 87 -4.68 2.27 -0.44
N ILE A 88 -3.68 1.41 -0.27
CA ILE A 88 -2.32 1.78 0.08
C ILE A 88 -1.42 1.42 -1.11
N TYR A 89 -0.90 2.41 -1.82
CA TYR A 89 0.10 2.21 -2.86
C TYR A 89 1.51 2.46 -2.29
N VAL A 90 2.42 1.52 -2.46
CA VAL A 90 3.74 1.53 -1.84
C VAL A 90 4.82 1.70 -2.89
N ILE A 91 5.63 2.75 -2.75
CA ILE A 91 6.76 3.07 -3.63
C ILE A 91 8.04 2.96 -2.80
N ASP A 92 8.95 2.08 -3.22
CA ASP A 92 10.30 2.02 -2.66
C ASP A 92 11.09 3.25 -3.10
N ILE A 93 11.40 4.17 -2.18
CA ILE A 93 12.14 5.37 -2.54
C ILE A 93 13.63 5.13 -2.77
N GLN A 94 14.18 4.01 -2.28
CA GLN A 94 15.59 3.66 -2.50
C GLN A 94 15.79 3.16 -3.94
N ASP A 95 14.74 2.60 -4.55
CA ASP A 95 14.76 2.09 -5.91
C ASP A 95 14.43 3.17 -6.97
N THR A 96 15.30 4.17 -7.04
CA THR A 96 15.11 5.32 -7.93
C THR A 96 15.03 4.96 -9.41
N GLN A 97 15.57 3.81 -9.82
CA GLN A 97 15.55 3.34 -11.22
C GLN A 97 14.16 2.84 -11.64
N ARG A 98 13.34 2.38 -10.70
CA ARG A 98 12.00 1.82 -10.97
C ARG A 98 10.85 2.79 -10.68
N TYR A 99 11.12 4.08 -10.46
CA TYR A 99 10.06 5.07 -10.20
C TYR A 99 9.06 5.15 -11.35
N ASP A 100 9.52 5.22 -12.60
CA ASP A 100 8.63 5.31 -13.76
C ASP A 100 7.75 4.08 -13.88
N LEU A 101 8.33 2.88 -13.73
CA LEU A 101 7.59 1.62 -13.72
C LEU A 101 6.56 1.53 -12.59
N SER A 102 6.91 2.08 -11.42
CA SER A 102 6.02 2.13 -10.27
C SER A 102 4.87 3.11 -10.50
N LEU A 103 5.13 4.26 -11.13
CA LEU A 103 4.09 5.23 -11.45
C LEU A 103 3.18 4.77 -12.59
N GLU A 104 3.73 4.09 -13.59
CA GLU A 104 2.94 3.42 -14.64
C GLU A 104 1.93 2.46 -14.01
N TYR A 105 2.41 1.54 -13.15
CA TYR A 105 1.53 0.62 -12.44
C TYR A 105 0.54 1.33 -11.52
N PHE A 106 0.94 2.43 -10.86
CA PHE A 106 0.02 3.23 -10.06
C PHE A 106 -1.11 3.82 -10.91
N GLY A 107 -0.78 4.32 -12.10
CA GLY A 107 -1.75 4.86 -13.05
C GLY A 107 -2.81 3.83 -13.45
N GLU A 108 -2.37 2.61 -13.81
CA GLU A 108 -3.28 1.50 -14.11
C GLU A 108 -4.23 1.22 -12.94
N ILE A 109 -3.74 1.22 -11.70
CA ILE A 109 -4.57 0.99 -10.50
C ILE A 109 -5.57 2.13 -10.28
N LEU A 110 -5.19 3.38 -10.51
CA LEU A 110 -6.07 4.54 -10.39
C LEU A 110 -7.21 4.48 -11.41
N GLU A 111 -6.93 4.15 -12.66
CA GLU A 111 -7.95 4.01 -13.72
C GLU A 111 -9.00 2.95 -13.37
N LEU A 112 -8.58 1.85 -12.73
CA LEU A 112 -9.50 0.80 -12.29
C LEU A 112 -10.39 1.28 -11.15
N ILE A 113 -9.79 1.91 -10.15
CA ILE A 113 -10.52 2.47 -9.01
C ILE A 113 -11.57 3.47 -9.47
N GLU A 114 -11.23 4.33 -10.43
CA GLU A 114 -12.16 5.30 -11.02
C GLU A 114 -13.40 4.67 -11.65
N LYS A 115 -13.29 3.45 -12.16
CA LYS A 115 -14.39 2.70 -12.78
C LYS A 115 -15.28 1.99 -11.76
N VAL A 116 -14.73 1.57 -10.61
CA VAL A 116 -15.44 0.68 -9.69
C VAL A 116 -16.02 1.38 -8.46
N ASP A 117 -15.29 2.30 -7.82
CA ASP A 117 -15.75 2.92 -6.58
C ASP A 117 -15.22 4.35 -6.41
N ASN A 118 -16.13 5.29 -6.18
CA ASN A 118 -15.80 6.71 -6.01
C ASN A 118 -15.44 7.09 -4.56
N ASN A 119 -15.57 6.20 -3.59
CA ASN A 119 -15.40 6.51 -2.16
C ASN A 119 -14.16 5.91 -1.50
N ILE A 120 -13.28 5.27 -2.26
CA ILE A 120 -12.04 4.72 -1.70
C ILE A 120 -11.07 5.83 -1.27
N LYS A 121 -10.49 5.68 -0.07
CA LYS A 121 -9.41 6.57 0.39
C LYS A 121 -8.07 6.07 -0.11
N ILE A 122 -7.28 6.96 -0.72
CA ILE A 122 -5.97 6.62 -1.26
C ILE A 122 -4.88 7.02 -0.26
N SER A 123 -3.88 6.18 -0.08
CA SER A 123 -2.67 6.50 0.66
C SER A 123 -1.47 6.04 -0.14
N VAL A 124 -0.53 6.95 -0.41
CA VAL A 124 0.71 6.61 -1.11
C VAL A 124 1.85 6.63 -0.09
N PHE A 125 2.50 5.49 0.09
CA PHE A 125 3.61 5.32 1.01
C PHE A 125 4.91 5.40 0.22
N LEU A 126 5.64 6.50 0.41
CA LEU A 126 7.04 6.63 0.05
C LEU A 126 7.84 5.83 1.08
N HIS A 127 8.02 4.56 0.82
CA HIS A 127 8.50 3.56 1.77
C HIS A 127 10.02 3.36 1.70
N LYS A 128 10.56 2.77 2.78
CA LYS A 128 11.99 2.66 3.06
C LYS A 128 12.69 4.02 3.19
N PHE A 129 11.98 5.00 3.74
CA PHE A 129 12.53 6.28 4.21
C PHE A 129 13.30 6.08 5.53
N ASP A 130 14.35 5.28 5.48
CA ASP A 130 15.13 4.91 6.67
C ASP A 130 16.00 6.10 7.14
N PRO A 131 16.01 6.43 8.44
CA PRO A 131 16.64 7.65 8.97
C PRO A 131 18.17 7.69 8.80
N ASN A 132 18.79 6.53 8.58
CA ASN A 132 20.24 6.39 8.42
C ASN A 132 20.71 6.57 6.97
N LEU A 133 19.78 6.81 6.04
CA LEU A 133 20.08 6.99 4.62
C LEU A 133 19.89 8.45 4.21
N THR A 134 20.72 8.88 3.26
CA THR A 134 20.56 10.19 2.62
C THR A 134 19.77 10.01 1.34
N PHE A 135 18.76 10.86 1.15
CA PHE A 135 17.92 10.85 -0.05
C PHE A 135 18.10 12.13 -0.85
N ASP A 136 17.93 12.02 -2.16
CA ASP A 136 17.85 13.17 -3.04
C ASP A 136 16.45 13.80 -2.91
N GLU A 137 16.36 14.89 -2.14
CA GLU A 137 15.10 15.61 -1.91
C GLU A 137 14.50 16.16 -3.22
N GLY A 138 15.33 16.45 -4.24
CA GLY A 138 14.86 16.87 -5.56
C GLY A 138 14.11 15.75 -6.27
N LYS A 139 14.66 14.53 -6.26
CA LYS A 139 13.98 13.33 -6.81
C LYS A 139 12.70 13.01 -6.04
N ILE A 140 12.73 13.08 -4.71
CA ILE A 140 11.54 12.81 -3.89
C ILE A 140 10.45 13.85 -4.15
N SER A 141 10.81 15.14 -4.22
CA SER A 141 9.86 16.22 -4.54
C SER A 141 9.24 16.02 -5.92
N ASN A 142 10.07 15.70 -6.93
CA ASN A 142 9.57 15.43 -8.27
C ASN A 142 8.61 14.23 -8.30
N LEU A 143 8.97 13.14 -7.61
CA LEU A 143 8.09 11.97 -7.46
C LEU A 143 6.76 12.34 -6.81
N MET A 144 6.78 13.10 -5.72
CA MET A 144 5.57 13.57 -5.05
C MET A 144 4.69 14.40 -5.98
N ASP A 145 5.27 15.30 -6.77
CA ASP A 145 4.50 16.14 -7.68
C ASP A 145 3.90 15.35 -8.84
N ARG A 146 4.60 14.31 -9.33
CA ARG A 146 4.04 13.36 -10.30
C ARG A 146 2.85 12.60 -9.71
N ILE A 147 2.98 12.06 -8.49
CA ILE A 147 1.89 11.36 -7.79
C ILE A 147 0.66 12.25 -7.65
N LYS A 148 0.82 13.49 -7.17
CA LYS A 148 -0.29 14.44 -6.99
C LYS A 148 -1.04 14.72 -8.29
N LYS A 149 -0.33 14.78 -9.42
CA LYS A 149 -0.93 15.03 -10.75
C LYS A 149 -1.70 13.83 -11.30
N MET A 150 -1.37 12.62 -10.87
CA MET A 150 -2.02 11.39 -11.34
C MET A 150 -3.36 11.12 -10.64
N ILE A 151 -3.51 11.54 -9.38
CA ILE A 151 -4.72 11.28 -8.60
C ILE A 151 -5.80 12.31 -8.96
N ALA A 152 -6.94 11.84 -9.46
CA ALA A 152 -8.04 12.74 -9.80
C ALA A 152 -8.55 13.53 -8.57
N PRO A 153 -8.93 14.82 -8.73
CA PRO A 153 -9.36 15.68 -7.62
C PRO A 153 -10.54 15.15 -6.80
N LYS A 154 -11.34 14.23 -7.36
CA LYS A 154 -12.46 13.60 -6.66
C LYS A 154 -12.03 12.69 -5.50
N PHE A 155 -10.80 12.18 -5.51
CA PHE A 155 -10.33 11.27 -4.47
C PHE A 155 -9.68 12.00 -3.31
N GLN A 156 -10.02 11.56 -2.10
CA GLN A 156 -9.25 11.89 -0.91
C GLN A 156 -7.96 11.06 -0.88
N TYR A 157 -6.82 11.73 -0.82
CA TYR A 157 -5.52 11.05 -0.75
C TYR A 157 -4.57 11.68 0.28
N ASN A 158 -3.63 10.87 0.75
CA ASN A 158 -2.50 11.33 1.56
C ASN A 158 -1.21 10.68 1.08
N ILE A 159 -0.10 11.40 1.17
CA ILE A 159 1.24 10.90 0.85
C ILE A 159 2.05 10.87 2.14
N PHE A 160 2.68 9.73 2.44
CA PHE A 160 3.44 9.52 3.67
C PHE A 160 4.86 9.06 3.37
N LYS A 161 5.86 9.70 3.99
CA LYS A 161 7.22 9.14 4.12
C LYS A 161 7.18 8.07 5.21
N THR A 162 7.55 6.84 4.90
CA THR A 162 7.44 5.71 5.85
C THR A 162 8.69 4.84 5.83
N SER A 163 9.06 4.29 6.98
CA SER A 163 10.04 3.22 7.10
C SER A 163 9.47 2.10 7.95
N VAL A 164 10.06 0.92 7.87
CA VAL A 164 9.74 -0.19 8.76
C VAL A 164 9.92 0.23 10.23
N TYR A 165 10.96 1.02 10.54
CA TYR A 165 11.18 1.59 11.87
C TYR A 165 10.06 2.52 12.35
N THR A 166 9.57 3.42 11.48
CA THR A 166 8.46 4.34 11.82
C THR A 166 7.15 3.60 12.07
N ILE A 167 6.95 2.47 11.38
CA ILE A 167 5.76 1.65 11.58
C ILE A 167 5.84 0.92 12.93
N PHE A 168 7.03 0.47 13.35
CA PHE A 168 7.27 -0.05 14.70
C PHE A 168 7.19 1.03 15.79
N SER A 169 7.62 2.27 15.49
CA SER A 169 7.65 3.39 16.44
C SER A 169 6.28 4.02 16.71
N LYS A 170 5.23 3.67 15.94
CA LYS A 170 3.84 3.98 16.31
C LYS A 170 3.30 3.11 17.46
N LYS A 171 4.17 2.35 18.16
CA LYS A 171 3.95 2.06 19.58
C LYS A 171 4.28 3.32 20.38
N LEU A 172 3.27 3.91 21.02
CA LEU A 172 3.30 5.09 21.91
C LEU A 172 3.02 6.42 21.22
N ALA A 173 1.76 6.62 20.85
CA ALA A 173 1.10 7.89 21.13
C ALA A 173 -0.30 7.52 21.67
N TYR A 174 -0.46 7.66 22.98
CA TYR A 174 -1.76 7.68 23.65
C TYR A 174 -2.42 9.03 23.39
#